data_AF-A0A1N7H0A4-F1
#
_entry.id   AF-A0A1N7H0A4-F1
#
_cell.length_a   1.000
_cell.length_b   1.000
_cell.length_c   1.000
_cell.angle_alpha   90.00
_cell.angle_beta   90.00
_cell.angle_gamma   90.00
#
_symmetry.space_group_name_H-M   'P 1'
#
loop_
_entity.id
_entity.type
_entity.pdbx_description
1 polymer ?
#
loop_
_entity_poly.entity_id
_entity_poly.type
_entity_poly.pdbx_seq_one_letter_code
_entity_poly.pdbx_strand_id
1 'polypeptide(L)'
;MPLPSLLLVPGAWHKPEHLQFLIDDLPGIDVHTVALTSCGDDPKALGDMYSDAAAIRAAVEAIGGPVVVVAHSYGGVPTTQALADASNVKSIVYLAAFQLDAGDSLLSSAGGDPALWWEFHRQEGVGDFLTVANPV
;
A
#
# COMPACT_ATOMS: atom_id res chain seq x y z
N MET A 1 6.94 -28.66 0.49
CA MET A 1 7.46 -27.34 0.90
C MET A 1 6.37 -26.66 1.72
N PRO A 2 6.71 -25.91 2.79
CA PRO A 2 5.71 -25.11 3.51
C PRO A 2 5.06 -24.09 2.56
N LEU A 3 3.83 -23.70 2.86
CA LEU A 3 3.16 -22.62 2.13
C LEU A 3 3.96 -21.32 2.27
N PRO A 4 4.04 -20.47 1.23
CA PRO A 4 4.60 -19.13 1.37
C PRO A 4 3.86 -18.31 2.43
N SER A 5 4.57 -17.43 3.12
CA SER A 5 3.93 -16.42 3.98
C SER A 5 3.19 -15.40 3.12
N LEU A 6 2.15 -14.80 3.69
CA LEU A 6 1.35 -13.76 3.06
C LEU A 6 1.75 -12.41 3.63
N LEU A 7 2.07 -11.43 2.79
CA LEU A 7 2.12 -10.03 3.20
C LEU A 7 0.91 -9.30 2.65
N LEU A 8 0.05 -8.80 3.52
CA LEU A 8 -1.08 -7.96 3.16
C LEU A 8 -0.67 -6.48 3.19
N VAL A 9 -0.85 -5.79 2.07
CA VAL A 9 -0.57 -4.35 1.91
C VAL A 9 -1.91 -3.60 1.79
N PRO A 10 -2.26 -2.73 2.75
CA PRO A 10 -3.52 -2.01 2.75
C PRO A 10 -3.56 -0.93 1.66
N GLY A 11 -4.75 -0.34 1.46
CA GLY A 11 -4.95 0.79 0.55
C GLY A 11 -4.82 2.15 1.25
N ALA A 12 -5.14 3.22 0.53
CA ALA A 12 -5.16 4.57 1.05
C ALA A 12 -6.15 4.68 2.23
N TRP A 13 -5.79 5.47 3.24
CA TRP A 13 -6.58 5.70 4.46
C TRP A 13 -6.87 4.44 5.30
N HIS A 14 -6.15 3.33 5.06
CA HIS A 14 -6.29 2.11 5.86
C HIS A 14 -5.07 1.87 6.74
N LYS A 15 -5.30 1.22 7.88
CA LYS A 15 -4.27 0.71 8.80
C LYS A 15 -4.29 -0.83 8.79
N PRO A 16 -3.21 -1.51 9.21
CA PRO A 16 -3.18 -2.97 9.29
C PRO A 16 -4.39 -3.60 9.99
N GLU A 17 -4.91 -2.94 11.04
CA GLU A 17 -6.04 -3.42 11.82
C GLU A 17 -7.32 -3.58 11.00
N HIS A 18 -7.48 -2.83 9.91
CA HIS A 18 -8.63 -2.96 9.01
C HIS A 18 -8.65 -4.30 8.25
N LEU A 19 -7.52 -5.02 8.22
CA LEU A 19 -7.38 -6.31 7.52
C LEU A 19 -7.66 -7.50 8.45
N GLN A 20 -7.95 -7.28 9.74
CA GLN A 20 -8.07 -8.34 10.73
C GLN A 20 -9.11 -9.41 10.36
N PHE A 21 -10.27 -9.01 9.83
CA PHE A 21 -11.29 -9.97 9.40
C PHE A 21 -10.80 -10.92 8.31
N LEU A 22 -9.98 -10.43 7.37
CA LEU A 22 -9.37 -11.29 6.35
C LEU A 22 -8.33 -12.24 6.98
N ILE A 23 -7.56 -11.76 7.95
CA ILE A 23 -6.57 -12.57 8.66
C ILE A 23 -7.27 -13.70 9.42
N ASP A 24 -8.38 -13.41 10.08
CA ASP A 24 -9.17 -14.38 10.84
C ASP A 24 -9.74 -15.50 9.94
N ASP A 25 -10.06 -15.17 8.68
CA ASP A 25 -10.54 -16.11 7.65
C ASP A 25 -9.42 -16.93 6.97
N LEU A 26 -8.15 -16.73 7.34
CA LEU A 26 -6.99 -17.44 6.78
C LEU A 26 -6.25 -18.30 7.81
N PRO A 27 -6.94 -19.23 8.51
CA PRO A 27 -6.31 -20.04 9.53
C PRO A 27 -5.22 -20.94 8.94
N GLY A 28 -4.06 -20.98 9.61
CA GLY A 28 -2.93 -21.82 9.21
C GLY A 28 -2.04 -21.24 8.10
N ILE A 29 -2.30 -20.01 7.66
CA ILE A 29 -1.38 -19.22 6.84
C ILE A 29 -0.55 -18.30 7.74
N ASP A 30 0.75 -18.20 7.49
CA ASP A 30 1.60 -17.20 8.14
C ASP A 30 1.36 -15.84 7.48
N VAL A 31 0.54 -15.00 8.12
CA VAL A 31 0.10 -13.71 7.59
C VAL A 31 0.79 -12.56 8.31
N HIS A 32 1.36 -11.66 7.52
CA HIS A 32 2.01 -10.42 7.94
C HIS A 32 1.26 -9.24 7.32
N THR A 33 1.38 -8.07 7.94
CA THR A 33 0.81 -6.82 7.46
C THR A 33 1.85 -5.72 7.51
N VAL A 34 1.72 -4.71 6.64
CA VAL A 34 2.56 -3.51 6.67
C VAL A 34 1.70 -2.26 6.78
N ALA A 35 2.15 -1.29 7.59
CA ALA A 35 1.56 0.05 7.62
C ALA A 35 2.18 0.91 6.51
N LEU A 36 1.33 1.61 5.76
CA LEU A 36 1.78 2.59 4.79
C LEU A 36 2.00 3.93 5.48
N THR A 37 3.24 4.40 5.47
CA THR A 37 3.68 5.66 6.08
C THR A 37 2.98 6.90 5.52
N SER A 38 2.48 6.85 4.28
CA SER A 38 1.67 7.92 3.69
C SER A 38 0.24 7.99 4.25
N CYS A 39 -0.18 7.00 5.04
CA CYS A 39 -1.53 6.89 5.59
C CYS A 39 -1.50 7.03 7.13
N GLY A 40 -2.01 8.14 7.65
CA GLY A 40 -2.04 8.40 9.08
C GLY A 40 -2.85 9.65 9.43
N ASP A 41 -2.98 9.89 10.74
CA ASP A 41 -3.84 10.95 11.28
C ASP A 41 -3.09 12.29 11.47
N ASP A 42 -1.75 12.28 11.49
CA ASP A 42 -0.90 13.48 11.62
C ASP A 42 -0.24 13.81 10.28
N PRO A 43 -0.71 14.86 9.57
CA PRO A 43 -0.11 15.32 8.33
C PRO A 43 1.39 15.60 8.40
N LYS A 44 1.93 15.99 9.56
CA LYS A 44 3.37 16.28 9.73
C LYS A 44 4.24 15.03 9.76
N ALA A 45 3.63 13.88 10.00
CA ALA A 45 4.31 12.60 10.12
C ALA A 45 4.12 11.70 8.89
N LEU A 46 3.39 12.17 7.87
CA LEU A 46 3.14 11.39 6.66
C LEU A 46 4.42 11.23 5.84
N GLY A 47 4.61 10.02 5.35
CA GLY A 47 5.55 9.73 4.28
C GLY A 47 4.95 9.97 2.89
N ASP A 48 5.63 9.44 1.87
CA ASP A 48 5.20 9.47 0.48
C ASP A 48 5.12 8.04 -0.10
N MET A 49 4.85 7.93 -1.41
CA MET A 49 4.79 6.64 -2.10
C MET A 49 6.12 5.87 -2.02
N TYR A 50 7.26 6.56 -1.98
CA TYR A 50 8.57 5.91 -1.91
C TYR A 50 8.86 5.38 -0.50
N SER A 51 8.46 6.09 0.55
CA SER A 51 8.57 5.57 1.91
C SER A 51 7.64 4.38 2.16
N ASP A 52 6.46 4.36 1.53
CA ASP A 52 5.59 3.18 1.50
C ASP A 52 6.28 2.00 0.80
N ALA A 53 6.90 2.23 -0.35
CA ALA A 53 7.65 1.20 -1.06
C ALA A 53 8.82 0.65 -0.23
N ALA A 54 9.53 1.52 0.48
CA ALA A 54 10.61 1.12 1.39
C ALA A 54 10.08 0.27 2.55
N ALA A 55 8.93 0.63 3.14
CA ALA A 55 8.28 -0.14 4.20
C ALA A 55 7.87 -1.54 3.72
N ILE A 56 7.28 -1.64 2.51
CA ILE A 56 6.91 -2.92 1.90
C ILE A 56 8.14 -3.79 1.64
N ARG A 57 9.22 -3.22 1.08
CA ARG A 57 10.48 -3.94 0.85
C ARG A 57 11.03 -4.50 2.17
N ALA A 58 11.11 -3.68 3.20
CA ALA A 58 11.62 -4.09 4.51
C ALA A 58 10.77 -5.21 5.14
N ALA A 59 9.42 -5.12 5.03
CA ALA A 59 8.51 -6.14 5.52
C ALA A 59 8.73 -7.49 4.80
N VAL A 60 8.87 -7.48 3.48
CA VAL A 60 9.15 -8.69 2.68
C VAL A 60 10.50 -9.31 3.06
N GLU A 61 11.54 -8.50 3.25
CA GLU A 61 12.87 -8.99 3.63
C GLU A 61 12.90 -9.60 5.04
N ALA A 62 12.13 -9.03 5.98
CA ALA A 62 12.06 -9.51 7.35
C ALA A 62 11.45 -10.92 7.50
N ILE A 63 10.62 -11.35 6.56
CA ILE A 63 9.99 -12.70 6.59
C ILE A 63 11.02 -13.81 6.36
N GLY A 64 12.12 -13.55 5.63
CA GLY A 64 13.23 -14.50 5.45
C GLY A 64 12.92 -15.75 4.60
N GLY A 65 11.70 -15.89 4.07
CA GLY A 65 11.24 -17.01 3.25
C GLY A 65 10.45 -16.60 2.01
N PRO A 66 9.87 -17.56 1.26
CA PRO A 66 8.98 -17.27 0.14
C PRO A 66 7.75 -16.46 0.56
N VAL A 67 7.46 -15.36 -0.14
CA VAL A 67 6.33 -14.47 0.16
C VAL A 67 5.37 -14.37 -1.02
N VAL A 68 4.07 -14.41 -0.75
CA VAL A 68 3.04 -13.88 -1.65
C VAL A 68 2.58 -12.54 -1.10
N VAL A 69 2.57 -11.50 -1.93
CA VAL A 69 2.13 -10.17 -1.52
C VAL A 69 0.74 -9.92 -2.08
N VAL A 70 -0.21 -9.51 -1.24
CA VAL A 70 -1.56 -9.10 -1.65
C VAL A 70 -1.67 -7.61 -1.42
N ALA A 71 -1.75 -6.85 -2.51
CA ALA A 71 -1.86 -5.40 -2.46
C ALA A 71 -3.28 -4.96 -2.79
N HIS A 72 -3.87 -4.13 -1.94
CA HIS A 72 -5.22 -3.61 -2.10
C HIS A 72 -5.23 -2.13 -2.51
N SER A 73 -6.08 -1.77 -3.49
CA SER A 73 -6.31 -0.38 -3.90
C SER A 73 -4.99 0.37 -4.17
N TYR A 74 -4.80 1.56 -3.59
CA TYR A 74 -3.56 2.35 -3.65
C TYR A 74 -2.30 1.54 -3.37
N GLY A 75 -2.36 0.56 -2.45
CA GLY A 75 -1.21 -0.26 -2.05
C GLY A 75 -0.52 -0.99 -3.22
N GLY A 76 -1.21 -1.17 -4.35
CA GLY A 76 -0.62 -1.71 -5.58
C GLY A 76 0.51 -0.85 -6.16
N VAL A 77 0.43 0.48 -6.03
CA VAL A 77 1.44 1.42 -6.56
C VAL A 77 2.80 1.24 -5.84
N PRO A 78 2.91 1.46 -4.52
CA PRO A 78 4.17 1.27 -3.82
C PRO A 78 4.62 -0.20 -3.80
N THR A 79 3.71 -1.17 -3.89
CA THR A 79 4.08 -2.60 -4.03
C THR A 79 4.83 -2.86 -5.34
N THR A 80 4.34 -2.33 -6.46
CA THR A 80 5.00 -2.48 -7.76
C THR A 80 6.38 -1.83 -7.75
N GLN A 81 6.46 -0.61 -7.19
CA GLN A 81 7.72 0.12 -7.02
C GLN A 81 8.71 -0.65 -6.12
N ALA A 82 8.22 -1.23 -5.03
CA ALA A 82 9.05 -1.93 -4.07
C ALA A 82 9.59 -3.24 -4.59
N LEU A 83 8.81 -4.03 -5.34
CA LEU A 83 9.06 -5.46 -5.49
C LEU A 83 9.63 -5.90 -6.84
N ALA A 84 9.95 -4.97 -7.73
CA ALA A 84 10.46 -5.27 -9.08
C ALA A 84 11.67 -6.23 -9.10
N ASP A 85 12.55 -6.16 -8.10
CA ASP A 85 13.76 -6.98 -7.95
C ASP A 85 13.77 -7.85 -6.67
N ALA A 86 12.61 -8.10 -6.07
CA ALA A 86 12.48 -8.90 -4.84
C ALA A 86 12.68 -10.40 -5.11
N SER A 87 13.78 -10.99 -4.63
CA SER A 87 14.11 -12.40 -4.94
C SER A 87 13.27 -13.44 -4.18
N ASN A 88 12.73 -13.09 -3.02
CA ASN A 88 11.93 -13.98 -2.19
C ASN A 88 10.41 -13.87 -2.44
N VAL A 89 9.96 -12.92 -3.27
CA VAL A 89 8.55 -12.77 -3.66
C VAL A 89 8.23 -13.76 -4.77
N LYS A 90 7.22 -14.62 -4.54
CA LYS A 90 6.76 -15.63 -5.50
C LYS A 90 5.67 -15.12 -6.41
N SER A 91 4.81 -14.24 -5.89
CA SER A 91 3.70 -13.66 -6.63
C SER A 91 3.23 -12.36 -5.96
N ILE A 92 2.68 -11.46 -6.77
CA ILE A 92 1.96 -10.28 -6.31
C ILE A 92 0.51 -10.42 -6.78
N VAL A 93 -0.44 -10.29 -5.86
CA VAL A 93 -1.87 -10.29 -6.11
C VAL A 93 -2.38 -8.86 -6.00
N TYR A 94 -2.90 -8.31 -7.09
CA TYR A 94 -3.52 -7.00 -7.14
C TYR A 94 -5.03 -7.15 -6.85
N LEU A 95 -5.44 -6.88 -5.62
CA LEU A 95 -6.83 -6.96 -5.17
C LEU A 95 -7.50 -5.60 -5.30
N ALA A 96 -8.30 -5.41 -6.35
CA ALA A 96 -8.93 -4.12 -6.66
C ALA A 96 -7.90 -2.96 -6.60
N ALA A 97 -6.68 -3.23 -7.05
CA ALA A 97 -5.51 -2.39 -6.84
C ALA A 97 -5.01 -1.76 -8.12
N PHE A 98 -4.32 -0.63 -7.97
CA PHE A 98 -3.67 0.03 -9.09
C PHE A 98 -2.40 -0.71 -9.48
N GLN A 99 -2.34 -1.16 -10.73
CA GLN A 99 -1.16 -1.79 -11.35
C GLN A 99 -0.69 -0.86 -12.47
N LEU A 100 0.01 0.21 -12.07
CA LEU A 100 0.45 1.26 -12.98
C LEU A 100 1.74 0.86 -13.72
N ASP A 101 1.90 1.38 -14.93
CA ASP A 101 3.18 1.28 -15.65
C ASP A 101 4.22 2.24 -15.05
N ALA A 102 5.50 1.98 -15.34
CA ALA A 102 6.57 2.85 -14.88
C ALA A 102 6.43 4.27 -15.46
N GLY A 103 6.36 5.26 -14.57
CA GLY A 103 6.17 6.67 -14.92
C GLY A 103 4.73 7.16 -14.82
N ASP A 104 3.75 6.26 -14.66
CA ASP A 104 2.36 6.64 -14.40
C ASP A 104 2.12 7.05 -12.94
N SER A 105 1.08 7.86 -12.75
CA SER A 105 0.57 8.29 -11.46
C SER A 105 -0.88 7.86 -11.30
N LEU A 106 -1.39 7.85 -10.06
CA LEU A 106 -2.83 7.65 -9.82
C LEU A 106 -3.67 8.67 -10.59
N LEU A 107 -3.21 9.93 -10.61
CA LEU A 107 -3.90 11.01 -11.30
C LEU A 107 -3.95 10.76 -12.81
N SER A 108 -2.83 10.37 -13.43
CA SER A 108 -2.82 10.07 -14.87
C SER A 108 -3.68 8.85 -15.19
N SER A 109 -3.73 7.84 -14.31
CA SER A 109 -4.59 6.67 -14.47
C SER A 109 -6.09 7.00 -14.37
N ALA A 110 -6.43 8.10 -13.69
CA ALA A 110 -7.80 8.60 -13.53
C ALA A 110 -8.23 9.61 -14.61
N GLY A 111 -7.43 9.78 -15.67
CA GLY A 111 -7.72 10.74 -16.75
C GLY A 111 -7.08 12.11 -16.59
N GLY A 112 -6.22 12.30 -15.58
CA GLY A 112 -5.42 13.51 -15.38
C GLY A 112 -6.07 14.58 -14.50
N ASP A 113 -7.40 14.53 -14.35
CA ASP A 113 -8.15 15.43 -13.47
C ASP A 113 -8.38 14.77 -12.11
N PRO A 114 -8.18 15.49 -10.98
CA PRO A 114 -8.44 14.91 -9.67
C PRO A 114 -9.91 14.60 -9.47
N ALA A 115 -10.19 13.52 -8.73
CA ALA A 115 -11.56 13.21 -8.38
C ALA A 115 -12.17 14.33 -7.50
N LEU A 116 -13.46 14.59 -7.65
CA LEU A 116 -14.16 15.67 -6.91
C LEU A 116 -14.11 15.51 -5.38
N TRP A 117 -13.82 14.30 -4.91
CA TRP A 117 -13.69 13.98 -3.49
C TRP A 117 -12.23 14.03 -2.98
N TRP A 118 -11.28 14.46 -3.82
CA TRP A 118 -9.88 14.66 -3.45
C TRP A 118 -9.65 16.09 -2.97
N GLU A 119 -9.36 16.24 -1.68
CA GLU A 119 -9.07 17.53 -1.06
C GLU A 119 -7.57 17.67 -0.84
N PHE A 120 -6.92 18.47 -1.68
CA PHE A 120 -5.49 18.73 -1.58
C PHE A 120 -5.21 19.87 -0.61
N HIS A 121 -4.30 19.62 0.32
CA HIS A 121 -3.84 20.59 1.29
C HIS A 121 -2.38 20.90 1.02
N ARG A 122 -2.06 22.20 0.93
CA ARG A 122 -0.68 22.69 0.88
C ARG A 122 -0.43 23.53 2.12
N GLN A 123 0.45 23.06 3.00
CA GLN A 123 0.72 23.74 4.26
C GLN A 123 2.23 23.84 4.52
N GLU A 124 2.68 25.08 4.77
CA GLU A 124 4.07 25.36 5.08
C GLU A 124 4.53 24.60 6.33
N GLY A 125 5.66 23.90 6.24
CA GLY A 125 6.23 23.10 7.32
C GLY A 125 5.52 21.77 7.62
N VAL A 126 4.53 21.37 6.81
CA VAL A 126 3.78 20.11 6.97
C VAL A 126 3.90 19.20 5.74
N GLY A 127 4.15 19.77 4.56
CA GLY A 127 4.13 19.03 3.29
C GLY A 127 2.73 19.03 2.67
N ASP A 128 2.64 18.64 1.41
CA ASP A 128 1.37 18.50 0.69
C ASP A 128 0.72 17.16 1.08
N PHE A 129 -0.57 17.17 1.42
CA PHE A 129 -1.31 15.95 1.79
C PHE A 129 -2.73 15.95 1.22
N LEU A 130 -3.32 14.75 1.16
CA LEU A 130 -4.63 14.52 0.58
C LEU A 130 -5.61 14.00 1.65
N THR A 131 -6.76 14.67 1.78
CA THR A 131 -7.92 14.15 2.50
C THR A 131 -9.03 13.77 1.52
N VAL A 132 -10.03 13.04 2.03
CA VAL A 132 -11.23 12.70 1.28
C VAL A 132 -12.40 13.53 1.77
N ALA A 133 -13.08 14.21 0.85
CA ALA A 133 -14.39 14.77 1.14
C ALA A 133 -15.35 13.60 1.36
N ASN A 134 -16.08 13.58 2.47
CA ASN A 134 -17.15 12.61 2.66
C ASN A 134 -18.34 13.08 1.81
N PRO A 135 -18.73 12.38 0.73
CA PRO A 135 -19.92 12.77 -0.01
C PRO A 135 -21.13 12.54 0.90
N VAL A 136 -21.73 13.65 1.33
CA VAL A 136 -23.02 13.65 2.04
C VAL A 136 -24.11 13.08 1.14
#